data_AF-A0A1C5MC21-F1
#
_entry.id   AF-A0A1C5MC21-F1
#
_cell.length_a   1.000
_cell.length_b   1.000
_cell.length_c   1.000
_cell.angle_alpha   90.00
_cell.angle_beta   90.00
_cell.angle_gamma   90.00
#
_symmetry.space_group_name_H-M   'P 1'
#
loop_
_entity.id
_entity.type
_entity.pdbx_description
1 polymer ?
#
loop_
_entity_poly.entity_id
_entity_poly.type
_entity_poly.pdbx_seq_one_letter_code
_entity_poly.pdbx_strand_id
1 'polypeptide(L)'
;MFEYEKCIQEVKEAGIEFTEAEKTYIRCARINGIDLIDSLYEKYIEQFVNNDSDNADDEYLTILTTVLTIRDYFDKNMVELIKQLVRMKAVRK
;
A
#
# COMPACT_ATOMS: atom_id res chain seq x y z
N MET A 1 12.18 -1.50 -6.07
CA MET A 1 11.60 -2.49 -5.14
C MET A 1 10.92 -1.72 -4.04
N PHE A 2 9.65 -2.02 -3.78
CA PHE A 2 8.88 -1.41 -2.70
C PHE A 2 9.47 -1.77 -1.33
N GLU A 3 9.26 -0.95 -0.31
CA GLU A 3 9.74 -1.23 1.05
C GLU A 3 9.09 -2.50 1.62
N TYR A 4 7.81 -2.74 1.29
CA TYR A 4 7.14 -4.00 1.60
C TYR A 4 7.89 -5.23 1.05
N GLU A 5 8.35 -5.18 -0.20
CA GLU A 5 9.04 -6.31 -0.85
C GLU A 5 10.39 -6.58 -0.19
N LYS A 6 11.14 -5.52 0.14
CA LYS A 6 12.38 -5.63 0.92
C LYS A 6 12.12 -6.25 2.29
N CYS A 7 11.10 -5.78 3.00
CA CYS A 7 10.76 -6.29 4.33
C CYS A 7 10.38 -7.78 4.30
N ILE A 8 9.61 -8.23 3.31
CA ILE A 8 9.30 -9.66 3.15
C ILE A 8 10.57 -10.49 2.90
N GLN A 9 11.52 -9.96 2.13
CA GLN A 9 12.79 -10.64 1.86
C GLN A 9 13.64 -10.74 3.13
N GLU A 10 13.77 -9.66 3.91
CA GLU A 10 14.48 -9.66 5.20
C GLU A 10 13.88 -10.68 6.19
N VAL A 11 12.55 -10.78 6.26
CA VAL A 11 11.86 -11.75 7.12
C VAL A 11 12.17 -13.19 6.71
N LYS A 12 12.25 -13.46 5.39
CA LYS A 12 12.64 -14.78 4.87
C LYS A 12 14.10 -15.09 5.19
N GLU A 13 15.01 -14.13 5.00
CA GLU A 13 16.44 -14.28 5.30
C GLU A 13 16.70 -14.50 6.79
N ALA A 14 15.86 -13.94 7.67
CA ALA A 14 15.86 -14.20 9.10
C ALA A 14 15.28 -15.57 9.50
N GLY A 15 14.82 -16.39 8.54
CA GLY A 15 14.24 -17.72 8.80
C GLY A 15 12.87 -17.68 9.49
N ILE A 16 12.15 -16.56 9.40
CA ILE A 16 10.84 -16.41 10.04
C ILE A 16 9.76 -16.84 9.05
N GLU A 17 9.12 -17.96 9.34
CA GLU A 17 8.01 -18.45 8.52
C GLU A 17 6.67 -17.90 8.99
N PHE A 18 5.87 -17.36 8.06
CA PHE A 18 4.46 -17.07 8.30
C PHE A 18 3.60 -18.33 8.15
N THR A 19 2.59 -18.46 9.00
CA THR A 19 1.50 -19.43 8.82
C THR A 19 0.69 -19.10 7.57
N GLU A 20 -0.07 -20.06 7.05
CA GLU A 20 -0.96 -19.82 5.90
C GLU A 20 -2.04 -18.77 6.20
N ALA A 21 -2.51 -18.68 7.45
CA ALA A 21 -3.46 -17.65 7.89
C ALA A 21 -2.83 -16.25 7.83
N GLU A 22 -1.60 -16.09 8.33
CA GLU A 22 -0.87 -14.81 8.27
C GLU A 22 -0.56 -14.42 6.82
N LYS A 23 -0.12 -15.38 5.98
CA LYS A 23 0.11 -15.14 4.55
C LYS A 23 -1.17 -14.67 3.85
N THR A 24 -2.29 -15.32 4.13
CA THR A 24 -3.60 -14.94 3.58
C THR A 24 -3.98 -13.54 4.03
N TYR A 25 -3.84 -13.24 5.32
CA TYR A 25 -4.13 -11.91 5.86
C TYR A 25 -3.30 -10.80 5.22
N ILE A 26 -1.98 -11.02 5.06
CA ILE A 26 -1.08 -10.08 4.38
C ILE A 26 -1.52 -9.86 2.92
N ARG A 27 -1.87 -10.94 2.20
CA ARG A 27 -2.35 -10.85 0.81
C ARG A 27 -3.64 -10.05 0.70
N CYS A 28 -4.62 -10.32 1.56
CA CYS A 28 -5.89 -9.60 1.58
C CYS A 28 -5.68 -8.11 1.90
N ALA A 29 -4.87 -7.78 2.90
CA ALA A 29 -4.53 -6.39 3.21
C ALA A 29 -3.88 -5.68 2.01
N ARG A 30 -2.98 -6.38 1.29
CA ARG A 30 -2.33 -5.85 0.10
C ARG A 30 -3.31 -5.57 -1.03
N ILE A 31 -4.17 -6.53 -1.35
CA ILE A 31 -5.16 -6.43 -2.44
C ILE A 31 -6.15 -5.30 -2.14
N ASN A 32 -6.75 -5.31 -0.94
CA ASN A 32 -7.75 -4.30 -0.57
C ASN A 32 -7.18 -2.87 -0.61
N GLY A 33 -5.92 -2.68 -0.25
CA GLY A 33 -5.28 -1.37 -0.31
C GLY A 33 -4.97 -0.91 -1.74
N ILE A 34 -4.60 -1.82 -2.63
CA ILE A 34 -4.43 -1.51 -4.06
C ILE A 34 -5.78 -1.13 -4.67
N ASP A 35 -6.82 -1.93 -4.43
CA ASP A 35 -8.17 -1.66 -4.94
C ASP A 35 -8.69 -0.29 -4.48
N LEU A 36 -8.39 0.11 -3.23
CA LEU A 36 -8.75 1.43 -2.71
C LEU A 36 -7.99 2.56 -3.42
N ILE A 37 -6.68 2.39 -3.68
CA ILE A 37 -5.87 3.39 -4.39
C ILE A 37 -6.37 3.56 -5.81
N ASP A 38 -6.67 2.46 -6.51
CA ASP A 38 -7.20 2.48 -7.87
C ASP A 38 -8.58 3.17 -7.90
N SER A 39 -9.47 2.84 -6.96
CA SER A 39 -10.78 3.50 -6.84
C SER A 39 -10.68 5.01 -6.59
N LEU A 40 -9.68 5.44 -5.79
CA LEU A 40 -9.43 6.86 -5.55
C LEU A 40 -8.93 7.55 -6.81
N TYR A 41 -7.99 6.92 -7.53
CA TYR A 41 -7.48 7.43 -8.80
C TYR A 41 -8.61 7.61 -9.82
N GLU A 42 -9.45 6.59 -10.03
CA GLU A 42 -10.60 6.65 -10.93
C GLU A 42 -11.53 7.81 -10.58
N LYS A 43 -11.91 7.91 -9.30
CA LYS A 43 -12.78 8.99 -8.81
C LYS A 43 -12.20 10.38 -9.04
N TYR A 44 -10.90 10.57 -8.79
CA TYR A 44 -10.26 11.86 -8.99
C TYR A 44 -10.12 12.22 -10.49
N ILE A 45 -9.82 11.23 -11.35
CA ILE A 45 -9.77 11.44 -12.80
C ILE A 45 -11.15 11.75 -13.38
N GLU A 46 -12.21 11.06 -12.93
CA GLU A 46 -13.58 11.40 -13.34
C GLU A 46 -13.95 12.84 -12.97
N GLN A 47 -13.60 13.28 -11.77
CA GLN A 47 -13.82 14.67 -11.35
C GLN A 47 -13.04 15.66 -12.21
N PHE A 48 -11.81 15.32 -12.57
CA PHE A 48 -10.95 16.13 -13.42
C PHE A 48 -11.50 16.26 -14.85
N VAL A 49 -11.82 15.14 -15.51
CA VAL A 49 -12.34 15.13 -16.90
C VAL A 49 -13.66 15.89 -17.03
N ASN A 50 -14.47 15.91 -15.97
CA ASN A 50 -15.76 16.60 -15.96
C ASN A 50 -15.66 18.09 -15.57
N ASN A 51 -14.48 18.60 -15.21
CA ASN A 51 -14.24 20.01 -14.92
C ASN A 51 -13.60 20.69 -16.14
N ASP A 52 -14.32 21.62 -16.77
CA ASP A 52 -13.72 22.59 -17.70
C ASP A 52 -12.96 23.64 -16.87
N SER A 53 -11.67 23.39 -16.65
CA SER A 53 -10.77 24.25 -15.86
C SER A 53 -9.65 24.82 -16.75
N ASP A 54 -9.44 26.14 -16.68
CA ASP A 54 -8.30 26.82 -17.31
C ASP A 54 -6.94 26.37 -16.70
N ASN A 55 -6.95 25.72 -15.54
CA ASN A 55 -5.77 25.21 -14.82
C ASN A 55 -5.69 23.66 -14.81
N ALA A 56 -6.20 23.02 -15.86
CA ALA A 56 -6.30 21.56 -15.95
C ALA A 56 -4.97 20.83 -15.65
N ASP A 57 -3.83 21.33 -16.12
CA ASP A 57 -2.53 20.67 -15.90
C ASP A 57 -2.12 20.64 -14.42
N ASP A 58 -2.33 21.73 -13.67
CA ASP A 58 -1.98 21.82 -12.25
C ASP A 58 -2.90 20.95 -11.37
N GLU A 59 -4.18 20.89 -11.71
CA GLU A 59 -5.16 20.01 -11.04
C GLU A 59 -4.81 18.54 -11.26
N TYR A 60 -4.47 18.16 -12.49
CA TYR A 60 -4.05 16.80 -12.82
C TYR A 60 -2.76 16.41 -12.08
N LEU A 61 -1.76 17.30 -12.04
CA LEU A 61 -0.52 17.08 -11.28
C LEU A 61 -0.77 16.92 -9.78
N THR A 62 -1.72 17.68 -9.23
CA THR A 62 -2.12 17.57 -7.82
C THR A 62 -2.77 16.21 -7.52
N ILE A 63 -3.65 15.73 -8.40
CA ILE A 63 -4.28 14.41 -8.28
C ILE A 63 -3.21 13.30 -8.32
N LEU A 64 -2.33 13.33 -9.31
CA LEU A 64 -1.24 12.36 -9.42
C LEU A 64 -0.35 12.35 -8.18
N THR A 65 0.04 13.53 -7.70
CA THR A 65 0.88 13.68 -6.50
C THR A 65 0.19 13.10 -5.27
N THR A 66 -1.12 13.31 -5.15
CA THR A 66 -1.92 12.78 -4.03
C THR A 66 -1.97 11.26 -4.07
N VAL A 67 -2.27 10.66 -5.23
CA VAL A 67 -2.32 9.20 -5.39
C VAL A 67 -0.97 8.55 -5.12
N LEU A 68 0.12 9.13 -5.63
CA LEU A 68 1.48 8.64 -5.37
C LEU A 68 1.84 8.72 -3.88
N THR A 69 1.45 9.81 -3.21
CA THR A 69 1.65 9.98 -1.76
C THR A 69 0.90 8.91 -0.97
N ILE A 70 -0.36 8.64 -1.30
CA ILE A 70 -1.17 7.59 -0.64
C ILE A 70 -0.53 6.22 -0.86
N ARG A 71 -0.07 5.93 -2.08
CA ARG A 71 0.66 4.70 -2.43
C ARG A 71 1.91 4.51 -1.59
N ASP A 72 2.68 5.57 -1.34
CA ASP A 72 3.87 5.51 -0.49
C ASP A 72 3.52 5.30 1.00
N TYR A 73 2.43 5.91 1.49
CA TYR A 73 1.92 5.63 2.84
C TYR A 73 1.46 4.19 2.99
N PHE A 74 0.75 3.67 1.98
CA PHE A 74 0.29 2.30 1.97
C PHE A 74 1.45 1.30 2.04
N ASP A 75 2.52 1.51 1.26
CA ASP A 75 3.72 0.67 1.32
C ASP A 75 4.34 0.63 2.73
N LYS A 76 4.45 1.79 3.39
CA LYS A 76 4.93 1.88 4.79
C LYS A 76 4.01 1.17 5.78
N ASN A 77 2.69 1.27 5.60
CA ASN A 77 1.72 0.58 6.45
C ASN A 77 1.82 -0.94 6.30
N MET A 78 2.05 -1.43 5.08
CA MET A 78 2.30 -2.85 4.83
C MET A 78 3.58 -3.33 5.54
N VAL A 79 4.64 -2.53 5.56
CA VAL A 79 5.86 -2.84 6.33
C VAL A 79 5.55 -2.93 7.84
N GLU A 80 4.81 -1.99 8.40
CA GLU A 80 4.48 -2.03 9.84
C GLU A 80 3.61 -3.24 10.19
N LEU A 81 2.66 -3.61 9.32
CA LEU A 81 1.87 -4.83 9.47
C LEU A 81 2.77 -6.07 9.60
N ILE A 82 3.74 -6.22 8.69
CA ILE A 82 4.70 -7.33 8.73
C ILE A 82 5.51 -7.31 10.02
N LYS A 83 6.02 -6.15 10.43
CA LYS A 83 6.78 -5.99 11.69
C LYS A 83 5.95 -6.37 12.91
N GLN A 84 4.68 -6.00 12.95
CA GLN A 84 3.77 -6.37 14.04
C GLN A 84 3.53 -7.88 14.10
N LEU A 85 3.26 -8.52 12.96
CA LEU A 85 3.13 -9.98 12.87
C LEU A 85 4.39 -10.67 13.40
N VAL A 86 5.57 -10.24 12.96
CA VAL A 86 6.85 -10.78 13.45
C VAL A 86 7.01 -10.61 14.96
N ARG A 87 6.75 -9.42 15.51
CA ARG A 87 6.83 -9.15 16.96
C ARG A 87 5.88 -10.04 17.77
N MET A 88 4.65 -10.23 17.31
CA MET A 88 3.68 -11.11 17.98
C MET A 88 4.15 -12.56 18.05
N LYS A 89 4.93 -13.03 17.06
CA LYS A 89 5.51 -14.38 17.09
C LYS A 89 6.64 -14.51 18.10
N ALA A 90 7.41 -13.46 18.32
CA ALA A 90 8.48 -13.45 19.32
C ALA A 90 7.93 -13.53 20.76
N VAL A 91 6.77 -12.91 21.03
CA VAL A 91 6.13 -12.91 22.36
C VAL A 91 5.43 -14.24 22.69
N ARG A 92 5.08 -15.04 21.68
CA ARG A 92 4.41 -16.35 21.84
C ARG A 92 5.39 -17.52 22.06
N LYS A 93 6.70 -17.27 22.08
CA LYS A 93 7.74 -18.23 22.43
C LYS A 93 8.06 -18.13 23.92
#